data_AF-A0A4Z0NIH4-F1
#
_entry.id   AF-A0A4Z0NIH4-F1
#
_cell.length_a   1.000
_cell.length_b   1.000
_cell.length_c   1.000
_cell.angle_alpha   90.00
_cell.angle_beta   90.00
_cell.angle_gamma   90.00
#
_symmetry.space_group_name_H-M   'P 1'
#
loop_
_entity.id
_entity.type
_entity.pdbx_description
1 polymer ?
#
loop_
_entity_poly.entity_id
_entity_poly.type
_entity_poly.pdbx_seq_one_letter_code
_entity_poly.pdbx_strand_id
1 'polypeptide(L)'
;MRDGSGRYGLGLAALAAVAIPLAVIVALHPRVGLLRSATETVTPPVRTPEMPADSPARPAVPARACPVCPAAPAPADPGPVAVRDAGQEGPDTRVPGKQPPGSQSPGTAVPPSQVPDTRVPSRPVPEIQVPDVTAERAAQRARLIGWTAHPDRVAGSAAALDLIGLVFTAPRDTSAGYRPLALDLSGAPDRAVVVLAEQPVTLTLATTPPDRVAALGVESSAAFSVAEGRPGLLAGFRALPFGASEVAPVLDPLRVGPGTLRDACAALRLWATQFGLPLRQARYTLIENPTRIALAGEALQSDGAPRGRVSGRRLARLCRV
;
A
#
# COMPACT_ATOMS: atom_id res chain seq x y z
N MET A 1 -25.59 39.87 23.51
CA MET A 1 -27.00 40.10 23.89
C MET A 1 -27.87 39.16 23.07
N ARG A 2 -28.81 38.48 23.74
CA ARG A 2 -29.72 37.48 23.18
C ARG A 2 -31.11 38.05 23.38
N ASP A 3 -31.88 38.21 22.31
CA ASP A 3 -33.26 38.67 22.43
C ASP A 3 -34.20 37.46 22.49
N GLY A 4 -35.19 37.54 23.37
CA GLY A 4 -36.03 36.44 23.88
C GLY A 4 -37.03 35.83 22.91
N SER A 5 -36.72 35.70 21.61
CA SER A 5 -37.62 35.09 20.61
C SER A 5 -36.99 33.96 19.77
N GLY A 6 -35.77 33.51 20.10
CA GLY A 6 -35.25 32.22 19.62
C GLY A 6 -35.00 32.12 18.11
N ARG A 7 -34.88 33.24 17.37
CA ARG A 7 -34.53 33.24 15.95
C ARG A 7 -33.14 33.81 15.72
N TYR A 8 -32.26 33.03 15.09
CA TYR A 8 -30.97 33.51 14.61
C TYR A 8 -31.18 34.27 13.30
N GLY A 9 -31.15 35.61 13.36
CA GLY A 9 -31.05 36.45 12.18
C GLY A 9 -29.63 36.41 11.63
N LEU A 10 -29.39 35.56 10.63
CA LEU A 10 -28.18 35.63 9.81
C LEU A 10 -28.28 36.87 8.91
N GLY A 11 -27.50 37.90 9.26
CA GLY A 11 -27.37 39.13 8.50
C GLY A 11 -26.83 38.88 7.09
N LEU A 12 -27.66 39.18 6.10
CA LEU A 12 -27.44 39.02 4.67
C LEU A 12 -26.73 40.25 4.09
N ALA A 13 -25.59 40.63 4.68
CA ALA A 13 -24.87 41.87 4.34
C ALA A 13 -23.35 41.69 4.12
N ALA A 14 -22.90 40.47 3.80
CA ALA A 14 -21.49 40.18 3.50
C ALA A 14 -21.30 39.33 2.23
N LEU A 15 -22.12 39.56 1.19
CA LEU A 15 -22.08 38.86 -0.10
C LEU A 15 -22.08 39.84 -1.29
N ALA A 16 -21.22 40.86 -1.26
CA ALA A 16 -21.08 41.81 -2.37
C ALA A 16 -19.64 42.28 -2.64
N ALA A 17 -18.60 41.50 -2.30
CA ALA A 17 -17.21 41.93 -2.48
C ALA A 17 -16.23 40.85 -2.98
N VAL A 18 -16.68 39.82 -3.70
CA VAL A 18 -15.78 38.89 -4.42
C VAL A 18 -16.40 38.48 -5.76
N ALA A 19 -16.71 39.47 -6.59
CA ALA A 19 -16.85 39.28 -8.02
C ALA A 19 -15.70 40.07 -8.67
N ILE A 20 -14.94 39.39 -9.55
CA ILE A 20 -13.81 39.91 -10.36
C ILE A 20 -12.45 39.84 -9.60
N PRO A 21 -11.51 38.95 -10.01
CA PRO A 21 -11.02 38.86 -11.38
C PRO A 21 -10.83 37.41 -11.89
N LEU A 22 -11.82 36.89 -12.62
CA LEU A 22 -11.63 35.73 -13.51
C LEU A 22 -11.38 36.14 -14.98
N ALA A 23 -11.43 37.44 -15.28
CA ALA A 23 -11.27 37.97 -16.63
C ALA A 23 -9.80 38.26 -17.05
N VAL A 24 -8.81 38.04 -16.17
CA VAL A 24 -7.39 38.36 -16.47
C VAL A 24 -6.53 37.11 -16.72
N ILE A 25 -7.00 35.91 -16.37
CA ILE A 25 -6.20 34.67 -16.51
C ILE A 25 -6.29 34.05 -17.92
N VAL A 26 -7.24 34.49 -18.77
CA VAL A 26 -7.37 33.98 -20.15
C VAL A 26 -6.45 34.71 -21.15
N ALA A 27 -5.78 35.80 -20.76
CA ALA A 27 -5.01 36.65 -21.68
C ALA A 27 -3.49 36.40 -21.74
N LEU A 28 -2.92 35.43 -21.00
CA LEU A 28 -1.45 35.30 -20.87
C LEU A 28 -0.87 33.89 -21.09
N HIS A 29 -1.50 33.02 -21.87
CA HIS A 29 -0.82 31.80 -22.32
C HIS A 29 -0.94 31.56 -23.83
N PRO A 30 0.09 31.92 -24.62
CA PRO A 30 0.18 31.59 -26.04
C PRO A 30 0.79 30.19 -26.17
N ARG A 31 -0.02 29.13 -26.29
CA ARG A 31 0.35 27.81 -26.85
C ARG A 31 -0.78 26.77 -26.80
N VAL A 32 -2.01 27.17 -27.09
CA VAL A 32 -3.06 26.18 -27.44
C VAL A 32 -3.16 26.16 -28.96
N GLY A 33 -2.49 25.15 -29.55
CA GLY A 33 -2.56 24.83 -30.96
C GLY A 33 -3.95 24.34 -31.32
N LEU A 34 -4.65 25.15 -32.11
CA LEU A 34 -5.80 24.78 -32.92
C LEU A 34 -5.35 23.89 -34.09
N LEU A 35 -5.83 22.64 -34.11
CA LEU A 35 -6.00 21.84 -35.34
C LEU A 35 -7.32 21.07 -35.12
N ARG A 36 -8.43 21.50 -35.70
CA ARG A 36 -8.89 21.39 -37.10
C ARG A 36 -10.01 20.35 -37.16
N SER A 37 -11.17 20.86 -37.55
CA SER A 37 -12.42 20.15 -37.79
C SER A 37 -12.29 19.07 -38.85
N ALA A 38 -12.93 17.93 -38.63
CA ALA A 38 -13.42 17.06 -39.70
C ALA A 38 -14.83 16.60 -39.32
N THR A 39 -15.81 17.30 -39.88
CA THR A 39 -17.14 16.77 -40.16
C THR A 39 -16.98 15.61 -41.13
N GLU A 40 -17.45 14.42 -40.78
CA GLU A 40 -17.64 13.35 -41.76
C GLU A 40 -19.02 12.71 -41.61
N THR A 41 -19.59 12.50 -42.78
CA THR A 41 -20.98 12.36 -43.16
C THR A 41 -21.48 10.95 -42.94
N VAL A 42 -22.73 10.83 -42.50
CA VAL A 42 -23.50 9.59 -42.50
C VAL A 42 -23.90 9.22 -43.93
N THR A 43 -23.66 7.98 -44.38
CA THR A 43 -24.33 7.34 -45.54
C THR A 43 -24.35 5.80 -45.35
N PRO A 44 -25.42 5.07 -45.77
CA PRO A 44 -25.83 3.76 -45.22
C PRO A 44 -25.37 2.54 -46.11
N PRO A 45 -25.82 1.29 -45.87
CA PRO A 45 -25.02 0.09 -46.09
C PRO A 45 -25.08 -0.45 -47.53
N VAL A 46 -23.94 -0.97 -48.02
CA VAL A 46 -23.88 -1.73 -49.28
C VAL A 46 -23.05 -3.00 -49.11
N ARG A 47 -23.75 -4.10 -49.42
CA ARG A 47 -23.37 -5.46 -49.85
C ARG A 47 -21.89 -5.86 -49.87
N THR A 48 -21.65 -7.01 -49.23
CA THR A 48 -20.58 -7.99 -49.50
C THR A 48 -20.44 -8.37 -50.98
N PRO A 49 -19.19 -8.56 -51.42
CA PRO A 49 -18.85 -9.70 -52.25
C PRO A 49 -17.68 -10.53 -51.67
N GLU A 50 -17.96 -11.82 -51.60
CA GLU A 50 -17.13 -12.99 -51.93
C GLU A 50 -15.63 -12.80 -52.28
N MET A 51 -14.84 -13.66 -51.64
CA MET A 51 -13.43 -14.08 -51.78
C MET A 51 -12.80 -14.02 -53.20
N PRO A 52 -11.45 -13.94 -53.32
CA PRO A 52 -10.64 -15.16 -53.21
C PRO A 52 -9.26 -15.02 -52.53
N ALA A 53 -8.73 -16.19 -52.21
CA ALA A 53 -7.40 -16.48 -51.70
C ALA A 53 -6.28 -16.05 -52.67
N ASP A 54 -5.20 -15.50 -52.10
CA ASP A 54 -3.80 -15.88 -52.31
C ASP A 54 -2.91 -14.73 -51.83
N SER A 55 -1.99 -15.03 -50.92
CA SER A 55 -0.90 -14.12 -50.58
C SER A 55 0.39 -14.93 -50.51
N PRO A 56 1.39 -14.64 -51.37
CA PRO A 56 2.60 -15.42 -51.43
C PRO A 56 3.53 -15.09 -50.27
N ALA A 57 4.28 -16.11 -49.88
CA ALA A 57 5.26 -16.11 -48.81
C ALA A 57 6.27 -14.94 -48.91
N ARG A 58 6.46 -14.23 -47.79
CA ARG A 58 7.58 -13.31 -47.59
C ARG A 58 8.89 -14.11 -47.48
N PRO A 59 9.97 -13.70 -48.17
CA PRO A 59 11.28 -14.33 -48.02
C PRO A 59 11.88 -13.98 -46.65
N ALA A 60 12.47 -14.99 -46.01
CA ALA A 60 13.18 -14.89 -44.75
C ALA A 60 14.44 -14.02 -44.89
N VAL A 61 14.57 -13.03 -44.02
CA VAL A 61 15.79 -12.21 -43.89
C VAL A 61 16.79 -12.98 -43.03
N PRO A 62 18.03 -13.24 -43.48
CA PRO A 62 19.03 -13.93 -42.68
C PRO A 62 19.49 -13.04 -41.51
N ALA A 63 19.48 -13.63 -40.31
CA ALA A 63 20.00 -13.01 -39.10
C ALA A 63 21.51 -12.75 -39.25
N ARG A 64 21.91 -11.48 -39.23
CA ARG A 64 23.32 -11.10 -39.08
C ARG A 64 23.79 -11.46 -37.69
N ALA A 65 24.84 -12.28 -37.62
CA ALA A 65 25.59 -12.56 -36.39
C ALA A 65 26.21 -11.26 -35.86
N CYS A 66 25.93 -10.93 -34.60
CA CYS A 66 26.61 -9.87 -33.89
C CYS A 66 28.06 -10.28 -33.60
N PRO A 67 29.05 -9.39 -33.80
CA PRO A 67 30.42 -9.63 -33.39
C PRO A 67 30.53 -9.66 -31.86
N VAL A 68 31.34 -10.58 -31.38
CA VAL A 68 31.72 -10.83 -29.99
C VAL A 68 32.12 -9.52 -29.28
N CYS A 69 31.40 -9.18 -28.21
CA CYS A 69 31.83 -8.13 -27.28
C CYS A 69 32.99 -8.67 -26.40
N PRO A 70 34.10 -7.94 -26.24
CA PRO A 70 35.16 -8.33 -25.31
C PRO A 70 34.68 -8.22 -23.86
N ALA A 71 35.04 -9.21 -23.05
CA ALA A 71 34.69 -9.32 -21.64
C ALA A 71 35.25 -8.13 -20.83
N ALA A 72 34.39 -7.55 -19.98
CA ALA A 72 34.79 -6.54 -19.02
C ALA A 72 35.66 -7.18 -17.91
N PRO A 73 36.73 -6.51 -17.44
CA PRO A 73 37.55 -7.01 -16.34
C PRO A 73 36.80 -6.97 -15.01
N ALA A 74 37.01 -8.01 -14.20
CA ALA A 74 36.40 -8.18 -12.89
C ALA A 74 36.81 -7.06 -11.91
N PRO A 75 35.89 -6.57 -11.06
CA PRO A 75 36.23 -5.63 -10.01
C PRO A 75 37.04 -6.31 -8.90
N ALA A 76 38.09 -5.62 -8.47
CA ALA A 76 38.99 -6.04 -7.40
C ALA A 76 38.29 -6.06 -6.03
N ASP A 77 38.62 -7.07 -5.23
CA ASP A 77 38.20 -7.27 -3.85
C ASP A 77 38.53 -6.05 -2.96
N PRO A 78 37.55 -5.44 -2.27
CA PRO A 78 37.82 -4.54 -1.17
C PRO A 78 38.13 -5.36 0.09
N GLY A 79 39.37 -5.25 0.57
CA GLY A 79 39.84 -5.88 1.80
C GLY A 79 39.07 -5.46 3.06
N PRO A 80 39.27 -6.17 4.18
CA PRO A 80 38.44 -6.03 5.38
C PRO A 80 38.73 -4.71 6.11
N VAL A 81 37.70 -3.89 6.27
CA VAL A 81 37.72 -2.68 7.09
C VAL A 81 37.59 -3.09 8.56
N ALA A 82 38.61 -2.74 9.35
CA ALA A 82 38.63 -2.96 10.79
C ALA A 82 37.52 -2.15 11.49
N VAL A 83 36.63 -2.86 12.19
CA VAL A 83 35.62 -2.29 13.09
C VAL A 83 36.34 -1.85 14.37
N ARG A 84 36.36 -0.54 14.63
CA ARG A 84 36.77 0.01 15.92
C ARG A 84 35.56 0.05 16.84
N ASP A 85 35.59 -0.81 17.85
CA ASP A 85 34.78 -0.68 19.06
C ASP A 85 35.19 0.58 19.82
N ALA A 86 34.24 1.49 20.03
CA ALA A 86 34.35 2.58 20.98
C ALA A 86 33.12 2.50 21.89
N GLY A 87 33.30 1.81 23.02
CA GLY A 87 32.38 1.85 24.14
C GLY A 87 32.36 3.25 24.74
N GLN A 88 31.16 3.79 24.91
CA GLN A 88 30.94 5.00 25.68
C GLN A 88 29.74 4.75 26.60
N GLU A 89 30.06 4.30 27.82
CA GLU A 89 29.14 4.24 28.95
C GLU A 89 28.68 5.66 29.31
N GLY A 90 27.37 5.91 29.19
CA GLY A 90 26.72 7.11 29.68
C GLY A 90 26.12 6.88 31.07
N PRO A 91 26.14 7.87 31.98
CA PRO A 91 25.76 7.69 33.38
C PRO A 91 24.25 7.60 33.59
N ASP A 92 23.84 6.60 34.39
CA ASP A 92 22.50 6.39 34.91
C ASP A 92 21.99 7.62 35.69
N THR A 93 21.00 8.31 35.11
CA THR A 93 20.26 9.36 35.82
C THR A 93 19.02 8.74 36.47
N ARG A 94 19.12 8.40 37.77
CA ARG A 94 17.98 7.95 38.58
C ARG A 94 16.98 9.11 38.77
N VAL A 95 15.78 8.95 38.21
CA VAL A 95 14.62 9.81 38.49
C VAL A 95 13.89 9.29 39.75
N PRO A 96 13.64 10.11 40.78
CA PRO A 96 12.84 9.71 41.94
C PRO A 96 11.36 9.56 41.57
N GLY A 97 10.84 8.34 41.66
CA GLY A 97 9.41 8.07 41.50
C GLY A 97 8.61 8.65 42.67
N LYS A 98 7.63 9.51 42.36
CA LYS A 98 6.62 9.95 43.32
C LYS A 98 5.64 8.80 43.58
N GLN A 99 5.61 8.35 44.83
CA GLN A 99 4.70 7.34 45.35
C GLN A 99 3.30 7.94 45.52
N PRO A 100 2.24 7.38 44.90
CA PRO A 100 0.88 7.84 45.12
C PRO A 100 0.37 7.41 46.51
N PRO A 101 -0.45 8.23 47.18
CA PRO A 101 -1.02 7.89 48.48
C PRO A 101 -2.01 6.73 48.35
N GLY A 102 -1.82 5.72 49.20
CA GLY A 102 -2.66 4.53 49.25
C GLY A 102 -4.07 4.86 49.72
N SER A 103 -5.06 4.50 48.90
CA SER A 103 -6.45 4.35 49.33
C SER A 103 -6.56 3.06 50.13
N GLN A 104 -6.65 3.18 51.46
CA GLN A 104 -7.05 2.09 52.34
C GLN A 104 -8.55 1.82 52.13
N SER A 105 -8.86 0.68 51.51
CA SER A 105 -10.23 0.18 51.45
C SER A 105 -10.48 -0.70 52.69
N PRO A 106 -11.61 -0.55 53.41
CA PRO A 106 -11.91 -1.36 54.58
C PRO A 106 -12.03 -2.84 54.20
N GLY A 107 -11.18 -3.68 54.80
CA GLY A 107 -11.16 -5.11 54.56
C GLY A 107 -12.40 -5.79 55.14
N THR A 108 -13.19 -6.41 54.27
CA THR A 108 -14.14 -7.45 54.68
C THR A 108 -13.33 -8.67 55.09
N ALA A 109 -13.35 -9.01 56.39
CA ALA A 109 -12.72 -10.22 56.91
C ALA A 109 -13.45 -11.45 56.36
N VAL A 110 -12.87 -12.09 55.35
CA VAL A 110 -13.31 -13.40 54.85
C VAL A 110 -12.66 -14.47 55.72
N PRO A 111 -13.43 -15.42 56.29
CA PRO A 111 -12.86 -16.51 57.10
C PRO A 111 -11.90 -17.37 56.25
N PRO A 112 -10.82 -17.89 56.85
CA PRO A 112 -9.88 -18.75 56.14
C PRO A 112 -10.55 -20.10 55.82
N SER A 113 -11.04 -20.24 54.58
CA SER A 113 -11.37 -21.56 54.04
C SER A 113 -10.09 -22.37 53.94
N GLN A 114 -9.97 -23.39 54.80
CA GLN A 114 -8.95 -24.42 54.69
C GLN A 114 -9.21 -25.22 53.41
N VAL A 115 -8.52 -24.88 52.33
CA VAL A 115 -8.53 -25.67 51.09
C VAL A 115 -7.56 -26.84 51.32
N PRO A 116 -7.99 -28.10 51.17
CA PRO A 116 -7.10 -29.24 51.30
C PRO A 116 -5.97 -29.15 50.27
N ASP A 117 -4.73 -29.30 50.74
CA ASP A 117 -3.51 -29.38 49.93
C ASP A 117 -3.57 -30.60 48.99
N THR A 118 -4.30 -30.45 47.90
CA THR A 118 -4.32 -31.42 46.82
C THR A 118 -3.04 -31.20 46.05
N ARG A 119 -2.01 -32.00 46.35
CA ARG A 119 -0.77 -32.06 45.55
C ARG A 119 -1.14 -32.51 44.13
N VAL A 120 -1.37 -31.55 43.24
CA VAL A 120 -1.55 -31.82 41.81
C VAL A 120 -0.17 -32.23 41.27
N PRO A 121 0.00 -33.46 40.79
CA PRO A 121 1.27 -33.85 40.17
C PRO A 121 1.53 -32.93 38.98
N SER A 122 2.69 -32.27 39.00
CA SER A 122 3.15 -31.35 37.97
C SER A 122 3.30 -32.14 36.67
N ARG A 123 2.27 -32.12 35.82
CA ARG A 123 2.34 -32.75 34.50
C ARG A 123 3.39 -31.98 33.69
N PRO A 124 4.43 -32.64 33.16
CA PRO A 124 5.44 -31.96 32.35
C PRO A 124 4.72 -31.28 31.18
N VAL A 125 4.84 -29.95 31.12
CA VAL A 125 4.31 -29.15 30.02
C VAL A 125 5.20 -29.44 28.82
N PRO A 126 4.69 -30.04 27.74
CA PRO A 126 5.50 -30.29 26.55
C PRO A 126 6.03 -28.96 26.03
N GLU A 127 7.35 -28.88 25.87
CA GLU A 127 8.01 -27.72 25.31
C GLU A 127 7.54 -27.53 23.86
N ILE A 128 6.90 -26.39 23.58
CA ILE A 128 6.40 -26.08 22.24
C ILE A 128 7.62 -25.77 21.36
N GLN A 129 7.96 -26.70 20.47
CA GLN A 129 9.00 -26.48 19.48
C GLN A 129 8.53 -25.41 18.49
N VAL A 130 9.17 -24.23 18.53
CA VAL A 130 8.96 -23.19 17.52
C VAL A 130 9.90 -23.49 16.35
N PRO A 131 9.38 -23.81 15.15
CA PRO A 131 10.24 -24.10 14.01
C PRO A 131 11.07 -22.87 13.62
N ASP A 132 12.35 -23.08 13.32
CA ASP A 132 13.22 -22.03 12.80
C ASP A 132 12.84 -21.71 11.34
N VAL A 133 12.16 -20.59 11.16
CA VAL A 133 11.70 -20.08 9.86
C VAL A 133 12.66 -19.06 9.25
N THR A 134 13.87 -18.90 9.79
CA THR A 134 14.82 -17.85 9.38
C THR A 134 15.29 -18.05 7.94
N ALA A 135 15.68 -19.28 7.58
CA ALA A 135 16.13 -19.61 6.23
C ALA A 135 15.01 -19.41 5.18
N GLU A 136 13.78 -19.81 5.51
CA GLU A 136 12.62 -19.64 4.63
C GLU A 136 12.31 -18.15 4.39
N ARG A 137 12.32 -17.33 5.45
CA ARG A 137 12.11 -15.88 5.36
C ARG A 137 13.20 -15.20 4.55
N ALA A 138 14.46 -15.59 4.72
CA ALA A 138 15.57 -15.07 3.93
C ALA A 138 15.40 -15.40 2.44
N ALA A 139 15.04 -16.64 2.12
CA ALA A 139 14.76 -17.07 0.75
C ALA A 139 13.57 -16.32 0.14
N GLN A 140 12.50 -16.13 0.92
CA GLN A 140 11.32 -15.37 0.49
C GLN A 140 11.65 -13.89 0.22
N ARG A 141 12.39 -13.25 1.13
CA ARG A 141 12.88 -11.88 0.95
C ARG A 141 13.73 -11.75 -0.31
N ALA A 142 14.65 -12.68 -0.56
CA ALA A 142 15.49 -12.67 -1.76
C ALA A 142 14.66 -12.75 -3.05
N ARG A 143 13.61 -13.60 -3.09
CA ARG A 143 12.67 -13.66 -4.22
C ARG A 143 11.94 -12.34 -4.45
N LEU A 144 11.41 -11.74 -3.38
CA LEU A 144 10.69 -10.45 -3.46
C LEU A 144 11.60 -9.32 -3.95
N ILE A 145 12.88 -9.30 -3.53
CA ILE A 145 13.88 -8.35 -4.05
C ILE A 145 14.07 -8.55 -5.55
N GLY A 146 14.19 -9.79 -6.03
CA GLY A 146 14.29 -10.10 -7.45
C GLY A 146 13.08 -9.67 -8.30
N TRP A 147 11.93 -9.45 -7.68
CA TRP A 147 10.71 -8.95 -8.34
C TRP A 147 10.53 -7.43 -8.21
N THR A 148 11.38 -6.75 -7.45
CA THR A 148 11.29 -5.30 -7.24
C THR A 148 11.87 -4.54 -8.42
N ALA A 149 11.14 -3.54 -8.90
CA ALA A 149 11.57 -2.65 -9.96
C ALA A 149 12.65 -1.69 -9.46
N HIS A 150 13.54 -1.29 -10.38
CA HIS A 150 14.45 -0.19 -10.12
C HIS A 150 13.67 1.10 -9.82
N PRO A 151 14.05 1.93 -8.82
CA PRO A 151 13.31 3.14 -8.44
C PRO A 151 12.98 4.07 -9.61
N ASP A 152 13.90 4.24 -10.56
CA ASP A 152 13.70 5.08 -11.76
C ASP A 152 12.57 4.59 -12.67
N ARG A 153 12.22 3.30 -12.60
CA ARG A 153 11.08 2.73 -13.34
C ARG A 153 9.78 2.78 -12.56
N VAL A 154 9.83 3.08 -11.26
CA VAL A 154 8.64 3.21 -10.41
C VAL A 154 8.03 4.60 -10.56
N ALA A 155 8.88 5.64 -10.57
CA ALA A 155 8.44 7.01 -10.78
C ALA A 155 7.75 7.16 -12.15
N GLY A 156 6.52 7.66 -12.16
CA GLY A 156 5.73 7.83 -13.38
C GLY A 156 5.12 6.54 -13.97
N SER A 157 5.27 5.39 -13.30
CA SER A 157 4.66 4.12 -13.74
C SER A 157 3.13 4.05 -13.54
N ALA A 158 2.57 5.03 -12.83
CA ALA A 158 1.15 5.19 -12.57
C ALA A 158 0.77 6.66 -12.58
N ALA A 159 -0.49 6.96 -12.89
CA ALA A 159 -1.14 8.27 -12.81
C ALA A 159 -1.94 8.46 -11.51
N ALA A 160 -2.27 7.36 -10.82
CA ALA A 160 -2.91 7.38 -9.50
C ALA A 160 -2.44 6.21 -8.62
N LEU A 161 -2.61 6.40 -7.31
CA LEU A 161 -2.15 5.45 -6.29
C LEU A 161 -3.29 5.03 -5.36
N ASP A 162 -3.49 3.73 -5.22
CA ASP A 162 -4.50 3.13 -4.36
C ASP A 162 -3.87 2.37 -3.20
N LEU A 163 -4.01 2.92 -2.00
CA LEU A 163 -3.67 2.23 -0.78
C LEU A 163 -4.90 1.44 -0.33
N ILE A 164 -4.75 0.13 -0.21
CA ILE A 164 -5.82 -0.78 0.17
C ILE A 164 -5.45 -1.41 1.51
N GLY A 165 -6.17 -1.00 2.56
CA GLY A 165 -6.08 -1.63 3.88
C GLY A 165 -6.93 -2.89 3.94
N LEU A 166 -6.34 -3.99 4.41
CA LEU A 166 -7.00 -5.27 4.58
C LEU A 166 -7.22 -5.57 6.06
N VAL A 167 -8.46 -5.86 6.43
CA VAL A 167 -8.81 -6.35 7.77
C VAL A 167 -9.46 -7.72 7.63
N PHE A 168 -8.95 -8.71 8.35
CA PHE A 168 -9.55 -10.04 8.37
C PHE A 168 -10.14 -10.31 9.76
N THR A 169 -11.46 -10.29 9.86
CA THR A 169 -12.21 -10.61 11.08
C THR A 169 -12.63 -12.08 11.12
N ALA A 170 -12.75 -12.72 9.95
CA ALA A 170 -13.02 -14.15 9.87
C ALA A 170 -11.83 -14.96 10.39
N PRO A 171 -12.04 -16.03 11.17
CA PRO A 171 -10.96 -16.94 11.56
C PRO A 171 -10.16 -17.45 10.36
N ARG A 172 -8.87 -17.69 10.56
CA ARG A 172 -8.04 -18.33 9.52
C ARG A 172 -8.22 -19.83 9.62
N ASP A 173 -8.43 -20.49 8.50
CA ASP A 173 -8.22 -21.94 8.43
C ASP A 173 -6.73 -22.21 8.65
N THR A 174 -6.39 -22.88 9.73
CA THR A 174 -4.99 -23.15 10.11
C THR A 174 -4.31 -24.11 9.14
N SER A 175 -5.07 -24.86 8.34
CA SER A 175 -4.54 -25.76 7.31
C SER A 175 -4.20 -25.05 5.99
N ALA A 176 -4.83 -23.89 5.72
CA ALA A 176 -4.76 -23.22 4.42
C ALA A 176 -3.53 -22.30 4.22
N GLY A 177 -2.63 -22.21 5.20
CA GLY A 177 -1.44 -21.35 5.11
C GLY A 177 -1.78 -19.86 5.08
N TYR A 178 -1.30 -19.14 4.07
CA TYR A 178 -1.55 -17.69 3.90
C TYR A 178 -2.90 -17.47 3.21
N ARG A 179 -3.60 -16.39 3.57
CA ARG A 179 -4.91 -16.09 2.96
C ARG A 179 -4.74 -15.70 1.49
N PRO A 180 -5.41 -16.36 0.53
CA PRO A 180 -5.32 -15.96 -0.86
C PRO A 180 -6.07 -14.63 -1.06
N LEU A 181 -5.45 -13.73 -1.82
CA LEU A 181 -6.07 -12.49 -2.29
C LEU A 181 -5.71 -12.27 -3.75
N ALA A 182 -6.73 -12.27 -4.60
CA ALA A 182 -6.60 -11.95 -6.01
C ALA A 182 -6.78 -10.46 -6.26
N LEU A 183 -5.79 -9.84 -6.90
CA LEU A 183 -5.80 -8.45 -7.32
C LEU A 183 -5.86 -8.38 -8.85
N ASP A 184 -6.89 -7.75 -9.38
CA ASP A 184 -7.03 -7.53 -10.82
C ASP A 184 -6.92 -6.04 -11.14
N LEU A 185 -5.81 -5.67 -11.78
CA LEU A 185 -5.51 -4.31 -12.24
C LEU A 185 -5.67 -4.16 -13.76
N SER A 186 -6.18 -5.18 -14.45
CA SER A 186 -6.34 -5.16 -15.91
C SER A 186 -7.27 -4.04 -16.39
N GLY A 187 -8.29 -3.68 -15.60
CA GLY A 187 -9.22 -2.59 -15.87
C GLY A 187 -8.72 -1.20 -15.49
N ALA A 188 -7.52 -1.06 -14.92
CA ALA A 188 -6.93 0.22 -14.50
C ALA A 188 -5.41 0.25 -14.74
N PRO A 189 -4.99 0.24 -16.02
CA PRO A 189 -3.58 0.09 -16.41
C PRO A 189 -2.68 1.27 -15.99
N ASP A 190 -3.27 2.40 -15.62
CA ASP A 190 -2.61 3.62 -15.17
C ASP A 190 -2.58 3.77 -13.63
N ARG A 191 -3.15 2.83 -12.86
CA ARG A 191 -3.24 2.92 -11.39
C ARG A 191 -2.34 1.91 -10.70
N ALA A 192 -1.54 2.33 -9.72
CA ALA A 192 -0.75 1.41 -8.90
C ALA A 192 -1.49 1.12 -7.59
N VAL A 193 -1.30 -0.09 -7.05
CA VAL A 193 -1.90 -0.50 -5.77
C VAL A 193 -0.81 -0.72 -4.74
N VAL A 194 -1.01 -0.23 -3.52
CA VAL A 194 -0.23 -0.57 -2.33
C VAL A 194 -1.14 -1.30 -1.36
N VAL A 195 -0.84 -2.56 -1.06
CA VAL A 195 -1.60 -3.36 -0.09
C VAL A 195 -1.03 -3.16 1.31
N LEU A 196 -1.89 -2.82 2.27
CA LEU A 196 -1.55 -2.79 3.69
C LEU A 196 -2.21 -3.98 4.38
N ALA A 197 -1.41 -4.92 4.90
CA ALA A 197 -1.91 -6.17 5.48
C ALA A 197 -1.38 -6.42 6.89
N GLU A 198 -2.27 -6.78 7.83
CA GLU A 198 -1.89 -7.13 9.20
C GLU A 198 -1.87 -8.64 9.47
N GLN A 199 -2.29 -9.44 8.49
CA GLN A 199 -2.28 -10.90 8.56
C GLN A 199 -1.58 -11.50 7.34
N PRO A 200 -1.10 -12.75 7.43
CA PRO A 200 -0.40 -13.37 6.31
C PRO A 200 -1.30 -13.55 5.08
N VAL A 201 -0.84 -13.06 3.93
CA VAL A 201 -1.57 -13.10 2.65
C VAL A 201 -0.69 -13.63 1.51
N THR A 202 -1.31 -14.35 0.58
CA THR A 202 -0.72 -14.72 -0.71
C THR A 202 -1.43 -13.94 -1.80
N LEU A 203 -0.68 -13.07 -2.47
CA LEU A 203 -1.18 -12.20 -3.51
C LEU A 203 -1.06 -12.86 -4.88
N THR A 204 -2.15 -12.88 -5.64
CA THR A 204 -2.12 -13.11 -7.10
C THR A 204 -2.47 -11.80 -7.80
N LEU A 205 -1.81 -11.52 -8.94
CA LEU A 205 -1.95 -10.22 -9.60
C LEU A 205 -2.15 -10.38 -11.11
N ALA A 206 -3.26 -9.86 -11.62
CA ALA A 206 -3.50 -9.68 -13.04
C ALA A 206 -3.29 -8.21 -13.43
N THR A 207 -2.60 -7.95 -14.55
CA THR A 207 -2.36 -6.60 -15.07
C THR A 207 -2.49 -6.56 -16.58
N THR A 208 -2.77 -5.37 -17.11
CA THR A 208 -2.66 -5.07 -18.55
C THR A 208 -1.74 -3.85 -18.72
N PRO A 209 -0.64 -3.95 -19.49
CA PRO A 209 -0.10 -5.18 -20.06
C PRO A 209 0.37 -6.17 -18.96
N PRO A 210 0.52 -7.47 -19.28
CA PRO A 210 0.90 -8.48 -18.30
C PRO A 210 2.35 -8.33 -17.82
N ASP A 211 3.19 -7.50 -18.42
CA ASP A 211 4.56 -7.20 -17.99
C ASP A 211 4.67 -5.82 -17.31
N ARG A 212 3.53 -5.25 -16.90
CA ARG A 212 3.48 -3.95 -16.25
C ARG A 212 4.42 -3.88 -15.04
N VAL A 213 5.24 -2.84 -15.05
CA VAL A 213 6.24 -2.56 -14.03
C VAL A 213 5.61 -1.81 -12.87
N ALA A 214 6.08 -2.11 -11.66
CA ALA A 214 5.76 -1.39 -10.43
C ALA A 214 4.24 -1.26 -10.15
N ALA A 215 3.45 -2.24 -10.59
CA ALA A 215 1.99 -2.21 -10.44
C ALA A 215 1.55 -2.39 -8.98
N LEU A 216 2.40 -3.01 -8.15
CA LEU A 216 2.08 -3.41 -6.78
C LEU A 216 3.17 -2.99 -5.79
N GLY A 217 2.79 -2.28 -4.74
CA GLY A 217 3.57 -2.15 -3.49
C GLY A 217 2.93 -2.96 -2.37
N VAL A 218 3.71 -3.36 -1.37
CA VAL A 218 3.18 -4.07 -0.20
C VAL A 218 3.77 -3.50 1.08
N GLU A 219 2.92 -3.15 2.04
CA GLU A 219 3.32 -2.97 3.43
C GLU A 219 2.59 -3.97 4.33
N SER A 220 3.32 -4.65 5.21
CA SER A 220 2.70 -5.65 6.06
C SER A 220 3.38 -5.87 7.40
N SER A 221 2.59 -5.91 8.47
CA SER A 221 3.09 -6.37 9.78
C SER A 221 3.25 -7.90 9.85
N ALA A 222 2.70 -8.62 8.87
CA ALA A 222 2.78 -10.07 8.73
C ALA A 222 3.58 -10.49 7.49
N ALA A 223 3.84 -11.78 7.37
CA ALA A 223 4.56 -12.32 6.22
C ALA A 223 3.60 -12.43 5.04
N PHE A 224 4.03 -12.06 3.84
CA PHE A 224 3.20 -12.15 2.64
C PHE A 224 3.96 -12.81 1.50
N SER A 225 3.25 -13.48 0.60
CA SER A 225 3.82 -14.04 -0.62
C SER A 225 3.15 -13.46 -1.86
N VAL A 226 3.81 -13.57 -3.01
CA VAL A 226 3.24 -13.28 -4.33
C VAL A 226 3.37 -14.56 -5.14
N ALA A 227 2.25 -15.12 -5.61
CA ALA A 227 2.25 -16.43 -6.26
C ALA A 227 2.94 -16.40 -7.63
N GLU A 228 2.66 -15.37 -8.43
CA GLU A 228 3.15 -15.19 -9.81
C GLU A 228 4.08 -13.98 -9.89
N GLY A 229 5.16 -14.02 -9.13
CA GLY A 229 6.14 -12.94 -9.13
C GLY A 229 6.98 -12.91 -10.41
N ARG A 230 7.29 -11.71 -10.88
CA ARG A 230 8.12 -11.46 -12.07
C ARG A 230 9.02 -10.24 -11.87
N PRO A 231 10.19 -10.16 -12.54
CA PRO A 231 11.08 -9.01 -12.41
C PRO A 231 10.37 -7.70 -12.71
N GLY A 232 10.51 -6.74 -11.80
CA GLY A 232 9.90 -5.41 -11.93
C GLY A 232 8.41 -5.32 -11.60
N LEU A 233 7.74 -6.40 -11.20
CA LEU A 233 6.34 -6.36 -10.80
C LEU A 233 6.09 -5.43 -9.61
N LEU A 234 6.97 -5.53 -8.61
CA LEU A 234 6.82 -4.82 -7.35
C LEU A 234 7.45 -3.42 -7.45
N ALA A 235 6.72 -2.40 -7.03
CA ALA A 235 7.28 -1.08 -6.77
C ALA A 235 8.23 -1.06 -5.57
N GLY A 236 8.07 -2.05 -4.68
CA GLY A 236 8.82 -2.26 -3.46
C GLY A 236 7.97 -3.01 -2.43
N PHE A 237 8.56 -3.31 -1.28
CA PHE A 237 7.81 -3.82 -0.14
C PHE A 237 8.47 -3.44 1.18
N ARG A 238 7.65 -3.32 2.24
CA ARG A 238 8.08 -3.15 3.63
C ARG A 238 7.32 -4.12 4.50
N ALA A 239 8.00 -5.11 5.08
CA ALA A 239 7.34 -6.04 5.98
C ALA A 239 8.20 -6.40 7.19
N LEU A 240 7.58 -6.43 8.37
CA LEU A 240 8.30 -6.72 9.62
C LEU A 240 9.02 -8.08 9.56
N PRO A 241 8.40 -9.18 9.07
CA PRO A 241 9.08 -10.48 8.99
C PRO A 241 10.25 -10.52 8.00
N PHE A 242 10.39 -9.50 7.14
CA PHE A 242 11.47 -9.37 6.17
C PHE A 242 12.47 -8.25 6.54
N GLY A 243 12.46 -7.82 7.80
CA GLY A 243 13.45 -6.91 8.38
C GLY A 243 13.14 -5.42 8.24
N ALA A 244 11.91 -5.04 7.89
CA ALA A 244 11.50 -3.64 8.02
C ALA A 244 11.40 -3.27 9.51
N SER A 245 11.94 -2.12 9.90
CA SER A 245 11.83 -1.61 11.27
C SER A 245 10.40 -1.17 11.62
N GLU A 246 9.69 -0.65 10.63
CA GLU A 246 8.35 -0.10 10.75
C GLU A 246 7.55 -0.37 9.47
N VAL A 247 6.24 -0.45 9.60
CA VAL A 247 5.26 -0.58 8.52
C VAL A 247 4.03 0.25 8.81
N ALA A 248 3.33 0.68 7.76
CA ALA A 248 2.09 1.41 7.89
C ALA A 248 1.04 0.57 8.62
N PRO A 249 0.36 1.12 9.64
CA PRO A 249 -0.79 0.47 10.21
C PRO A 249 -1.98 0.52 9.23
N VAL A 250 -2.88 -0.45 9.33
CA VAL A 250 -4.15 -0.36 8.60
C VAL A 250 -5.02 0.71 9.26
N LEU A 251 -5.41 1.74 8.50
CA LEU A 251 -6.25 2.81 9.01
C LEU A 251 -7.72 2.37 9.05
N ASP A 252 -8.27 2.21 10.25
CA ASP A 252 -9.72 2.18 10.47
C ASP A 252 -10.26 3.60 10.74
N PRO A 253 -10.97 4.24 9.79
CA PRO A 253 -11.48 5.59 9.97
C PRO A 253 -12.36 5.78 11.21
N LEU A 254 -12.93 4.69 11.77
CA LEU A 254 -13.78 4.74 12.97
C LEU A 254 -12.99 4.63 14.28
N ARG A 255 -11.74 4.16 14.24
CA ARG A 255 -10.95 3.81 15.43
C ARG A 255 -9.57 4.47 15.48
N VAL A 256 -9.21 5.27 14.46
CA VAL A 256 -7.86 5.82 14.32
C VAL A 256 -7.58 6.91 15.37
N GLY A 257 -6.54 6.64 16.19
CA GLY A 257 -5.90 7.65 17.03
C GLY A 257 -4.90 8.52 16.25
N PRO A 258 -4.48 9.66 16.80
CA PRO A 258 -3.61 10.62 16.10
C PRO A 258 -2.22 10.05 15.74
N GLY A 259 -1.68 9.12 16.53
CA GLY A 259 -0.40 8.45 16.22
C GLY A 259 -0.52 7.56 14.98
N THR A 260 -1.48 6.64 14.98
CA THR A 260 -1.77 5.75 13.84
C THR A 260 -2.01 6.52 12.54
N LEU A 261 -2.70 7.66 12.62
CA LEU A 261 -2.91 8.52 11.47
C LEU A 261 -1.60 9.08 10.92
N ARG A 262 -0.71 9.57 11.80
CA ARG A 262 0.59 10.12 11.43
C ARG A 262 1.43 9.08 10.70
N ASP A 263 1.51 7.86 11.23
CA ASP A 263 2.34 6.79 10.67
C ASP A 263 1.83 6.35 9.30
N ALA A 264 0.51 6.20 9.15
CA ALA A 264 -0.09 5.89 7.86
C ALA A 264 0.07 7.03 6.84
N CYS A 265 -0.03 8.29 7.28
CA CYS A 265 0.24 9.44 6.41
C CYS A 265 1.72 9.54 6.01
N ALA A 266 2.66 9.17 6.89
CA ALA A 266 4.07 9.08 6.56
C ALA A 266 4.33 8.01 5.48
N ALA A 267 3.77 6.81 5.66
CA ALA A 267 3.86 5.76 4.66
C ALA A 267 3.21 6.15 3.31
N LEU A 268 2.03 6.77 3.35
CA LEU A 268 1.37 7.28 2.15
C LEU A 268 2.25 8.29 1.39
N ARG A 269 2.91 9.22 2.11
CA ARG A 269 3.84 10.19 1.50
C ARG A 269 5.06 9.49 0.90
N LEU A 270 5.58 8.46 1.56
CA LEU A 270 6.70 7.66 1.06
C LEU A 270 6.33 7.00 -0.28
N TRP A 271 5.20 6.30 -0.35
CA TRP A 271 4.75 5.68 -1.60
C TRP A 271 4.43 6.71 -2.68
N ALA A 272 3.73 7.79 -2.34
CA ALA A 272 3.44 8.85 -3.29
C ALA A 272 4.73 9.43 -3.89
N THR A 273 5.78 9.62 -3.07
CA THR A 273 7.10 10.07 -3.53
C THR A 273 7.77 9.04 -4.43
N GLN A 274 7.75 7.75 -4.04
CA GLN A 274 8.31 6.64 -4.84
C GLN A 274 7.71 6.57 -6.25
N PHE A 275 6.40 6.80 -6.38
CA PHE A 275 5.70 6.83 -7.67
C PHE A 275 5.78 8.19 -8.38
N GLY A 276 6.32 9.24 -7.76
CA GLY A 276 6.34 10.60 -8.32
C GLY A 276 4.97 11.26 -8.38
N LEU A 277 4.05 10.90 -7.47
CA LEU A 277 2.66 11.35 -7.47
C LEU A 277 2.38 12.35 -6.33
N PRO A 278 1.62 13.43 -6.57
CA PRO A 278 1.07 14.23 -5.49
C PRO A 278 0.00 13.45 -4.71
N LEU A 279 -0.10 13.68 -3.39
CA LEU A 279 -1.11 13.04 -2.53
C LEU A 279 -2.57 13.20 -3.00
N ARG A 280 -2.87 14.21 -3.82
CA ARG A 280 -4.21 14.40 -4.42
C ARG A 280 -4.58 13.33 -5.45
N GLN A 281 -3.62 12.56 -5.93
CA GLN A 281 -3.81 11.40 -6.82
C GLN A 281 -3.81 10.08 -6.03
N ALA A 282 -3.75 10.15 -4.70
CA ALA A 282 -3.85 8.99 -3.85
C ALA A 282 -5.29 8.77 -3.34
N ARG A 283 -5.61 7.51 -3.12
CA ARG A 283 -6.84 7.01 -2.53
C ARG A 283 -6.52 5.97 -1.48
N TYR A 284 -7.27 5.98 -0.39
CA TYR A 284 -7.24 4.96 0.63
C TYR A 284 -8.61 4.25 0.69
N THR A 285 -8.60 2.93 0.68
CA THR A 285 -9.82 2.09 0.84
C THR A 285 -9.55 1.01 1.87
N LEU A 286 -10.43 0.89 2.86
CA LEU A 286 -10.41 -0.19 3.84
C LEU A 286 -11.45 -1.24 3.48
N ILE A 287 -11.02 -2.51 3.41
CA ILE A 287 -11.86 -3.63 3.02
C ILE A 287 -11.73 -4.76 4.04
N GLU A 288 -12.86 -5.27 4.50
CA GLU A 288 -12.94 -6.38 5.43
C GLU A 288 -13.16 -7.72 4.71
N ASN A 289 -12.34 -8.71 5.03
CA ASN A 289 -12.35 -10.08 4.50
C ASN A 289 -12.40 -10.21 2.95
N PRO A 290 -11.63 -9.44 2.16
CA PRO A 290 -11.62 -9.65 0.72
C PRO A 290 -10.87 -10.93 0.33
N THR A 291 -11.36 -11.63 -0.69
CA THR A 291 -10.59 -12.66 -1.42
C THR A 291 -10.30 -12.24 -2.86
N ARG A 292 -11.05 -11.27 -3.39
CA ARG A 292 -10.83 -10.67 -4.71
C ARG A 292 -11.05 -9.16 -4.68
N ILE A 293 -10.13 -8.43 -5.28
CA ILE A 293 -10.25 -6.99 -5.52
C ILE A 293 -9.93 -6.71 -6.99
N ALA A 294 -10.79 -5.97 -7.67
CA ALA A 294 -10.58 -5.55 -9.05
C ALA A 294 -10.68 -4.03 -9.18
N LEU A 295 -9.76 -3.42 -9.94
CA LEU A 295 -9.83 -2.02 -10.32
C LEU A 295 -10.36 -1.92 -11.76
N ALA A 296 -11.47 -1.20 -11.93
CA ALA A 296 -12.12 -0.98 -13.22
C ALA A 296 -12.30 0.54 -13.42
N GLY A 297 -11.40 1.15 -14.20
CA GLY A 297 -11.29 2.60 -14.34
C GLY A 297 -11.07 3.25 -12.98
N GLU A 298 -12.02 4.08 -12.53
CA GLU A 298 -12.00 4.75 -11.22
C GLU A 298 -12.67 3.93 -10.10
N ALA A 299 -13.35 2.84 -10.43
CA ALA A 299 -14.03 2.01 -9.46
C ALA A 299 -13.05 1.02 -8.81
N LEU A 300 -13.38 0.62 -7.59
CA LEU A 300 -12.78 -0.52 -6.90
C LEU A 300 -13.94 -1.47 -6.61
N GLN A 301 -13.83 -2.70 -7.10
CA GLN A 301 -14.77 -3.79 -6.87
C GLN A 301 -14.10 -4.79 -5.94
N SER A 302 -14.86 -5.34 -5.00
CA SER A 302 -14.36 -6.32 -4.04
C SER A 302 -15.50 -7.22 -3.60
N ASP A 303 -15.18 -8.47 -3.29
CA ASP A 303 -16.10 -9.40 -2.62
C ASP A 303 -16.14 -9.21 -1.10
N GLY A 304 -15.10 -8.59 -0.53
CA GLY A 304 -15.07 -8.14 0.86
C GLY A 304 -15.96 -6.92 1.16
N ALA A 305 -16.26 -6.70 2.44
CA ALA A 305 -17.11 -5.60 2.90
C ALA A 305 -16.33 -4.28 2.97
N PRO A 306 -16.74 -3.21 2.25
CA PRO A 306 -16.07 -1.93 2.32
C PRO A 306 -16.33 -1.26 3.67
N ARG A 307 -15.28 -0.80 4.34
CA ARG A 307 -15.36 -0.14 5.66
C ARG A 307 -15.16 1.36 5.61
N GLY A 308 -14.44 1.85 4.60
CA GLY A 308 -14.24 3.27 4.42
C GLY A 308 -13.41 3.58 3.20
N ARG A 309 -13.59 4.78 2.67
CA ARG A 309 -12.81 5.29 1.54
C ARG A 309 -12.55 6.77 1.71
N VAL A 310 -11.30 7.19 1.53
CA VAL A 310 -10.86 8.58 1.59
C VAL A 310 -9.97 8.84 0.38
N SER A 311 -10.18 9.93 -0.36
CA SER A 311 -9.42 10.18 -1.58
C SER A 311 -9.14 11.65 -1.82
N GLY A 312 -8.16 11.89 -2.71
CA GLY A 312 -7.90 13.18 -3.32
C GLY A 312 -7.64 14.28 -2.29
N ARG A 313 -8.38 15.39 -2.42
CA ARG A 313 -8.21 16.56 -1.53
C ARG A 313 -8.51 16.23 -0.07
N ARG A 314 -9.43 15.31 0.23
CA ARG A 314 -9.75 14.95 1.62
C ARG A 314 -8.59 14.20 2.26
N LEU A 315 -8.01 13.23 1.54
CA LEU A 315 -6.84 12.49 2.00
C LEU A 315 -5.63 13.41 2.14
N ALA A 316 -5.38 14.27 1.14
CA ALA A 316 -4.29 15.23 1.19
C ALA A 316 -4.41 16.20 2.38
N ARG A 317 -5.62 16.65 2.74
CA ARG A 317 -5.84 17.50 3.94
C ARG A 317 -5.62 16.71 5.23
N LEU A 318 -6.08 15.46 5.28
CA LEU A 318 -5.88 14.59 6.43
C LEU A 318 -4.38 14.39 6.72
N CYS A 319 -3.58 14.23 5.67
CA CYS A 319 -2.12 14.09 5.75
C CYS A 319 -1.37 15.42 5.58
N ARG A 320 -1.92 16.55 6.03
CA ARG A 320 -1.16 17.79 6.22
C ARG A 320 -0.75 18.04 7.68
N VAL A 321 -1.36 17.29 8.59
CA VAL A 321 -1.07 17.33 10.03
C VAL A 321 0.31 16.74 10.31
#